data_AF-A0A7C7RMY6-F1
#
_entry.id   AF-A0A7C7RMY6-F1
#
_cell.length_a   1.000
_cell.length_b   1.000
_cell.length_c   1.000
_cell.angle_alpha   90.00
_cell.angle_beta   90.00
_cell.angle_gamma   90.00
#
_symmetry.space_group_name_H-M   'P 1'
#
loop_
_entity.id
_entity.type
_entity.pdbx_description
1 polymer ?
#
loop_
_entity_poly.entity_id
_entity_poly.type
_entity_poly.pdbx_seq_one_letter_code
_entity_poly.pdbx_strand_id
1 'polypeptide(L)'
;SVVKGEVGSSTMPQKVNPIDFENAEGNLGLANALFEQYIRKLPVSRLQRDLSDSTVRRSFGEALGHTLIAWQSVVKGLNRVEGHAPSLKATLESHWEIVAEGAQTILRSANIPSAYQQLKSLTRGKKITAKSYRKWVNELDEVEESIKYRLLALSPQTYLGLAEEIAERVLKSEEK
;
A
#
# COMPACT_ATOMS: atom_id res chain seq x y z
N SER A 1 -5.16 -2.70 -17.57
CA SER A 1 -5.96 -2.86 -18.81
C SER A 1 -5.33 -3.91 -19.73
N VAL A 2 -6.15 -4.62 -20.52
CA VAL A 2 -5.68 -5.62 -21.49
C VAL A 2 -5.32 -4.93 -22.80
N VAL A 3 -4.11 -5.15 -23.32
CA VAL A 3 -3.72 -4.66 -24.65
C VAL A 3 -4.16 -5.68 -25.69
N LYS A 4 -4.82 -5.22 -26.75
CA LYS A 4 -5.30 -6.09 -27.83
C LYS A 4 -4.13 -6.84 -28.48
N GLY A 5 -4.14 -8.18 -28.39
CA GLY A 5 -3.12 -9.06 -28.98
C GLY A 5 -2.02 -9.53 -28.01
N GLU A 6 -2.05 -9.13 -26.75
CA GLU A 6 -1.09 -9.57 -25.74
C GLU A 6 -1.43 -10.98 -25.21
N VAL A 7 -0.47 -11.89 -25.25
CA VAL A 7 -0.60 -13.25 -24.69
C VAL A 7 -0.05 -13.22 -23.27
N GLY A 8 -0.93 -13.16 -22.26
CA GLY A 8 -0.52 -13.13 -20.86
C GLY A 8 -0.13 -14.50 -20.27
N SER A 9 -0.62 -15.61 -20.86
CA SER A 9 -0.21 -16.99 -20.54
C SER A 9 -0.35 -17.87 -21.78
N SER A 10 0.60 -18.78 -22.00
CA SER A 10 0.60 -19.71 -23.14
C SER A 10 -0.50 -20.78 -23.04
N THR A 11 -1.07 -21.00 -21.86
CA THR A 11 -2.09 -22.04 -21.60
C THR A 11 -3.42 -21.50 -21.06
N MET A 12 -3.46 -20.23 -20.63
CA MET A 12 -4.65 -19.61 -20.00
C MET A 12 -4.97 -18.26 -20.65
N PRO A 13 -5.83 -18.23 -21.68
CA PRO A 13 -6.10 -17.03 -22.49
C PRO A 13 -6.61 -15.81 -21.71
N GLN A 14 -7.28 -16.04 -20.57
CA GLN A 14 -7.83 -15.00 -19.71
C GLN A 14 -6.82 -14.40 -18.72
N LYS A 15 -5.64 -15.04 -18.56
CA LYS A 15 -4.68 -14.66 -17.51
C LYS A 15 -3.83 -13.48 -17.98
N VAL A 16 -3.85 -12.40 -17.22
CA VAL A 16 -3.00 -11.22 -17.41
C VAL A 16 -2.07 -11.11 -16.20
N ASN A 17 -0.77 -11.15 -16.44
CA ASN A 17 0.25 -11.12 -15.38
C ASN A 17 0.90 -9.72 -15.30
N PRO A 18 1.36 -9.31 -14.11
CA PRO A 18 2.07 -8.04 -13.92
C PRO A 18 3.54 -8.12 -14.39
N ILE A 19 3.78 -8.65 -15.59
CA ILE A 19 5.14 -8.96 -16.10
C ILE A 19 6.07 -7.75 -16.17
N ASP A 20 5.50 -6.56 -16.39
CA ASP A 20 6.29 -5.33 -16.45
C ASP A 20 6.89 -5.02 -15.05
N PHE A 21 6.15 -5.28 -13.96
CA PHE A 21 6.68 -5.13 -12.59
C PHE A 21 7.66 -6.25 -12.22
N GLU A 22 7.38 -7.50 -12.62
CA GLU A 22 8.29 -8.65 -12.40
C GLU A 22 9.65 -8.42 -13.10
N ASN A 23 9.64 -7.89 -14.32
CA ASN A 23 10.85 -7.51 -15.06
C ASN A 23 11.61 -6.37 -14.37
N ALA A 24 10.90 -5.37 -13.86
CA ALA A 24 11.51 -4.27 -13.12
C ALA A 24 12.19 -4.76 -11.85
N GLU A 25 11.53 -5.62 -11.07
CA GLU A 25 12.05 -6.20 -9.83
C GLU A 25 13.37 -6.94 -10.08
N GLY A 26 13.41 -7.83 -11.07
CA GLY A 26 14.62 -8.58 -11.42
C GLY A 26 15.78 -7.66 -11.85
N ASN A 27 15.51 -6.66 -12.68
CA ASN A 27 16.54 -5.73 -13.15
C ASN A 27 17.04 -4.79 -12.04
N LEU A 28 16.17 -4.32 -11.13
CA LEU A 28 16.60 -3.55 -9.96
C LEU A 28 17.51 -4.37 -9.04
N GLY A 29 17.20 -5.66 -8.86
CA GLY A 29 18.06 -6.58 -8.12
C GLY A 29 19.46 -6.70 -8.72
N LEU A 30 19.55 -6.89 -10.04
CA LEU A 30 20.84 -6.96 -10.76
C LEU A 30 21.61 -5.64 -10.69
N ALA A 31 20.94 -4.51 -10.91
CA ALA A 31 21.56 -3.19 -10.81
C ALA A 31 22.13 -2.96 -9.40
N ASN A 32 21.35 -3.25 -8.36
CA ASN A 32 21.78 -3.08 -6.97
C ASN A 32 22.95 -3.98 -6.60
N ALA A 33 22.99 -5.23 -7.07
CA ALA A 33 24.12 -6.13 -6.85
C ALA A 33 25.43 -5.56 -7.43
N LEU A 34 25.36 -4.96 -8.63
CA LEU A 34 26.50 -4.27 -9.25
C LEU A 34 26.88 -3.00 -8.47
N PHE A 35 25.91 -2.16 -8.09
CA PHE A 35 26.19 -0.96 -7.30
C PHE A 35 26.81 -1.29 -5.94
N GLU A 36 26.34 -2.33 -5.27
CA GLU A 36 26.92 -2.79 -4.01
C GLU A 36 28.35 -3.27 -4.18
N GLN A 37 28.63 -4.01 -5.27
CA GLN A 37 29.99 -4.40 -5.62
C GLN A 37 30.89 -3.18 -5.87
N TYR A 38 30.39 -2.13 -6.52
CA TYR A 38 31.14 -0.88 -6.75
C TYR A 38 31.45 -0.15 -5.45
N ILE A 39 30.47 -0.04 -4.55
CA ILE A 39 30.64 0.58 -3.22
C ILE A 39 31.72 -0.16 -2.42
N ARG A 40 31.72 -1.49 -2.46
CA ARG A 40 32.71 -2.31 -1.72
C ARG A 40 34.09 -2.26 -2.34
N LYS A 41 34.19 -2.34 -3.68
CA LYS A 41 35.47 -2.37 -4.38
C LYS A 41 36.11 -0.99 -4.42
N LEU A 42 35.46 0.00 -5.03
CA LEU A 42 36.13 1.21 -5.53
C LEU A 42 36.93 2.01 -4.49
N PRO A 43 36.51 2.09 -3.20
CA PRO A 43 37.28 2.77 -2.16
C PRO A 43 38.59 2.08 -1.78
N VAL A 44 38.79 0.80 -2.16
CA VAL A 44 39.95 0.01 -1.78
C VAL A 44 40.92 -0.14 -2.96
N SER A 45 42.13 0.39 -2.76
CA SER A 45 43.27 0.29 -3.68
C SER A 45 44.57 0.19 -2.88
N ARG A 46 45.49 -0.71 -3.24
CA ARG A 46 46.72 -0.94 -2.48
C ARG A 46 47.72 0.22 -2.66
N LEU A 47 48.33 0.66 -1.55
CA LEU A 47 49.34 1.72 -1.50
C LEU A 47 48.87 3.01 -2.19
N GLN A 48 49.64 3.55 -3.13
CA GLN A 48 49.26 4.77 -3.85
C GLN A 48 48.12 4.54 -4.85
N ARG A 49 48.04 3.33 -5.45
CA ARG A 49 46.93 2.82 -6.30
C ARG A 49 47.33 1.49 -6.99
N ASP A 50 46.44 0.50 -7.00
CA ASP A 50 46.42 -0.63 -7.94
C ASP A 50 45.40 -0.41 -9.08
N LEU A 51 45.48 -1.22 -10.14
CA LEU A 51 44.68 -1.07 -11.37
C LEU A 51 43.39 -1.91 -11.43
N SER A 52 43.03 -2.62 -10.35
CA SER A 52 41.84 -3.50 -10.34
C SER A 52 40.52 -2.72 -10.48
N ASP A 53 40.52 -1.44 -10.14
CA ASP A 53 39.41 -0.50 -10.34
C ASP A 53 39.13 -0.21 -11.82
N SER A 54 40.15 -0.27 -12.69
CA SER A 54 40.02 0.08 -14.11
C SER A 54 39.00 -0.79 -14.84
N THR A 55 39.01 -2.11 -14.61
CA THR A 55 38.04 -3.00 -15.24
C THR A 55 36.65 -2.87 -14.64
N VAL A 56 36.54 -2.56 -13.35
CA VAL A 56 35.26 -2.38 -12.65
C VAL A 56 34.56 -1.10 -13.10
N ARG A 57 35.30 -0.02 -13.36
CA ARG A 57 34.70 1.21 -13.92
C ARG A 57 34.08 1.01 -15.31
N ARG A 58 34.55 0.02 -16.09
CA ARG A 58 34.00 -0.26 -17.42
C ARG A 58 32.62 -0.92 -17.37
N SER A 59 32.23 -1.52 -16.24
CA SER A 59 30.91 -2.13 -16.07
C SER A 59 29.84 -1.16 -15.55
N PHE A 60 30.15 0.12 -15.33
CA PHE A 60 29.15 1.11 -14.89
C PHE A 60 27.95 1.19 -15.82
N GLY A 61 28.17 1.04 -17.13
CA GLY A 61 27.10 0.99 -18.11
C GLY A 61 26.14 -0.19 -17.89
N GLU A 62 26.60 -1.32 -17.36
CA GLU A 62 25.74 -2.49 -17.09
C GLU A 62 24.76 -2.22 -15.95
N ALA A 63 25.26 -1.64 -14.84
CA ALA A 63 24.42 -1.28 -13.71
C ALA A 63 23.35 -0.25 -14.10
N LEU A 64 23.77 0.82 -14.80
CA LEU A 64 22.87 1.85 -15.30
C LEU A 64 21.90 1.30 -16.36
N GLY A 65 22.35 0.35 -17.20
CA GLY A 65 21.52 -0.33 -18.19
C GLY A 65 20.38 -1.12 -17.53
N HIS A 66 20.68 -1.92 -16.52
CA HIS A 66 19.67 -2.63 -15.74
C HIS A 66 18.69 -1.66 -15.05
N THR A 67 19.21 -0.57 -14.46
CA THR A 67 18.34 0.47 -13.87
C THR A 67 17.40 1.09 -14.90
N LEU A 68 17.89 1.44 -16.08
CA LEU A 68 17.09 2.05 -17.13
C LEU A 68 15.99 1.10 -17.63
N ILE A 69 16.33 -0.17 -17.88
CA ILE A 69 15.35 -1.20 -18.26
C ILE A 69 14.27 -1.31 -17.19
N ALA A 70 14.66 -1.38 -15.92
CA ALA A 70 13.70 -1.48 -14.83
C ALA A 70 12.76 -0.27 -14.78
N TRP A 71 13.27 0.95 -14.88
CA TRP A 71 12.44 2.16 -14.85
C TRP A 71 11.46 2.22 -16.03
N GLN A 72 11.90 1.84 -17.22
CA GLN A 72 11.01 1.72 -18.39
C GLN A 72 9.90 0.70 -18.14
N SER A 73 10.23 -0.45 -17.55
CA SER A 73 9.24 -1.47 -17.18
C SER A 73 8.28 -0.98 -16.09
N VAL A 74 8.75 -0.25 -15.07
CA VAL A 74 7.88 0.36 -14.05
C VAL A 74 6.91 1.35 -14.68
N VAL A 75 7.39 2.27 -15.52
CA VAL A 75 6.53 3.26 -16.20
C VAL A 75 5.48 2.56 -17.08
N LYS A 76 5.90 1.52 -17.82
CA LYS A 76 4.97 0.72 -18.62
C LYS A 76 3.93 0.00 -17.76
N GLY A 77 4.35 -0.57 -16.62
CA GLY A 77 3.46 -1.20 -15.65
C GLY A 77 2.45 -0.22 -15.07
N LEU A 78 2.91 0.95 -14.60
CA LEU A 78 2.05 2.00 -14.02
C LEU A 78 0.99 2.49 -15.01
N ASN A 79 1.33 2.65 -16.29
CA ASN A 79 0.37 3.02 -17.34
C ASN A 79 -0.72 1.97 -17.60
N ARG A 80 -0.59 0.75 -17.06
CA ARG A 80 -1.56 -0.34 -17.21
C ARG A 80 -2.40 -0.56 -15.95
N VAL A 81 -2.01 0.01 -14.81
CA VAL A 81 -2.70 -0.17 -13.52
C VAL A 81 -3.99 0.65 -13.52
N GLU A 82 -5.06 0.04 -13.03
CA GLU A 82 -6.35 0.70 -12.84
C GLU A 82 -6.99 0.21 -11.54
N GLY A 83 -7.57 1.12 -10.77
CA GLY A 83 -8.25 0.78 -9.53
C GLY A 83 -9.59 0.09 -9.79
N HIS A 84 -9.78 -1.12 -9.25
CA HIS A 84 -11.05 -1.83 -9.35
C HIS A 84 -12.01 -1.44 -8.22
N ALA A 85 -12.66 -0.29 -8.35
CA ALA A 85 -13.50 0.32 -7.32
C ALA A 85 -14.56 -0.62 -6.70
N PRO A 86 -15.29 -1.46 -7.46
CA PRO A 86 -16.27 -2.38 -6.86
C PRO A 86 -15.63 -3.42 -5.93
N SER A 87 -14.45 -3.93 -6.27
CA SER A 87 -13.75 -4.93 -5.44
C SER A 87 -13.20 -4.29 -4.16
N LEU A 88 -12.63 -3.09 -4.28
CA LEU A 88 -12.17 -2.31 -3.12
C LEU A 88 -13.33 -2.02 -2.15
N LYS A 89 -14.47 -1.55 -2.67
CA LYS A 89 -15.67 -1.30 -1.86
C LYS A 89 -16.20 -2.57 -1.19
N ALA A 90 -16.28 -3.68 -1.93
CA ALA A 90 -16.73 -4.96 -1.40
C ALA A 90 -15.79 -5.50 -0.32
N THR A 91 -14.48 -5.32 -0.49
CA THR A 91 -13.47 -5.72 0.49
C THR A 91 -13.65 -4.92 1.78
N LEU A 92 -13.73 -3.59 1.69
CA LEU A 92 -13.98 -2.72 2.84
C LEU A 92 -15.29 -3.08 3.55
N GLU A 93 -16.36 -3.32 2.80
CA GLU A 93 -17.67 -3.69 3.36
C GLU A 93 -17.64 -5.04 4.11
N SER A 94 -16.71 -5.92 3.77
CA SER A 94 -16.58 -7.23 4.43
C SER A 94 -15.82 -7.18 5.76
N HIS A 95 -15.21 -6.04 6.09
CA HIS A 95 -14.28 -5.86 7.21
C HIS A 95 -14.69 -4.72 8.16
N TRP A 96 -15.88 -4.80 8.77
CA TRP A 96 -16.36 -3.81 9.75
C TRP A 96 -15.60 -3.82 11.08
N GLU A 97 -14.77 -4.82 11.35
CA GLU A 97 -13.89 -4.85 12.51
C GLU A 97 -12.89 -3.69 12.53
N ILE A 98 -12.57 -3.06 11.39
CA ILE A 98 -11.59 -1.97 11.35
C ILE A 98 -12.10 -0.68 12.00
N VAL A 99 -13.42 -0.43 12.00
CA VAL A 99 -13.99 0.77 12.63
C VAL A 99 -14.04 0.68 14.16
N ALA A 100 -13.74 -0.50 14.71
CA ALA A 100 -13.71 -0.76 16.15
C ALA A 100 -12.77 0.21 16.89
N GLU A 101 -11.57 0.44 16.35
CA GLU A 101 -10.60 1.37 16.92
C GLU A 101 -11.11 2.81 16.91
N GLY A 102 -11.70 3.25 15.79
CA GLY A 102 -12.30 4.57 15.66
C GLY A 102 -13.43 4.78 16.67
N ALA A 103 -14.31 3.78 16.81
CA ALA A 103 -15.41 3.81 17.77
C ALA A 103 -14.91 3.88 19.22
N GLN A 104 -13.91 3.07 19.57
CA GLN A 104 -13.29 3.10 20.89
C GLN A 104 -12.65 4.47 21.19
N THR A 105 -12.01 5.08 20.19
CA THR A 105 -11.37 6.39 20.32
C THR A 105 -12.40 7.49 20.57
N ILE A 106 -13.52 7.47 19.84
CA ILE A 106 -14.65 8.39 20.05
C ILE A 106 -15.19 8.25 21.48
N LEU A 107 -15.47 7.04 21.94
CA LEU A 107 -16.00 6.78 23.28
C LEU A 107 -15.02 7.21 24.39
N ARG A 108 -13.72 6.96 24.20
CA ARG A 108 -12.67 7.44 25.12
C ARG A 108 -12.62 8.96 25.17
N SER A 109 -12.76 9.65 24.03
CA SER A 109 -12.79 11.12 23.98
C SER A 109 -13.98 11.71 24.73
N ALA A 110 -15.06 10.95 24.88
CA ALA A 110 -16.26 11.30 25.64
C ALA A 110 -16.22 10.83 27.11
N ASN A 111 -15.07 10.36 27.60
CA ASN A 111 -14.89 9.84 28.97
C ASN A 111 -15.82 8.67 29.35
N ILE A 112 -16.24 7.84 28.38
CA ILE A 112 -17.07 6.65 28.65
C ILE A 112 -16.19 5.52 29.22
N PRO A 113 -16.31 5.14 30.51
CA PRO A 113 -15.33 4.27 31.19
C PRO A 113 -15.33 2.82 30.67
N SER A 114 -16.48 2.36 30.17
CA SER A 114 -16.74 0.96 29.75
C SER A 114 -16.50 0.71 28.25
N ALA A 115 -16.00 1.71 27.51
CA ALA A 115 -15.86 1.68 26.04
C ALA A 115 -15.15 0.43 25.51
N TYR A 116 -14.01 0.05 26.10
CA TYR A 116 -13.25 -1.12 25.67
C TYR A 116 -13.99 -2.43 25.93
N GLN A 117 -14.70 -2.55 27.06
CA GLN A 117 -15.42 -3.76 27.42
C GLN A 117 -16.67 -3.95 26.54
N GLN A 118 -17.39 -2.86 26.27
CA GLN A 118 -18.55 -2.85 25.36
C GLN A 118 -18.15 -3.19 23.92
N LEU A 119 -16.97 -2.74 23.48
CA LEU A 119 -16.48 -3.05 22.14
C LEU A 119 -15.96 -4.49 22.03
N LYS A 120 -15.30 -4.97 23.08
CA LYS A 120 -14.78 -6.34 23.17
C LYS A 120 -15.90 -7.39 23.10
N SER A 121 -17.09 -7.10 23.65
CA SER A 121 -18.24 -8.00 23.55
C SER A 121 -18.82 -8.06 22.14
N LEU A 122 -18.70 -6.97 21.35
CA LEU A 122 -19.09 -6.92 19.94
C LEU A 122 -18.12 -7.69 19.04
N THR A 123 -16.82 -7.58 19.30
CA THR A 123 -15.77 -8.08 18.39
C THR A 123 -15.29 -9.51 18.67
N ARG A 124 -15.46 -10.02 19.90
CA ARG A 124 -14.89 -11.32 20.29
C ARG A 124 -15.65 -12.49 19.66
N GLY A 125 -14.99 -13.18 18.72
CA GLY A 125 -15.46 -14.43 18.13
C GLY A 125 -16.65 -14.28 17.16
N LYS A 126 -16.95 -13.04 16.72
CA LYS A 126 -18.07 -12.75 15.83
C LYS A 126 -17.60 -11.92 14.65
N LYS A 127 -18.12 -12.21 13.46
CA LYS A 127 -17.96 -11.33 12.30
C LYS A 127 -18.83 -10.09 12.48
N ILE A 128 -18.21 -8.91 12.42
CA ILE A 128 -18.93 -7.65 12.51
C ILE A 128 -19.44 -7.29 11.12
N THR A 129 -20.68 -6.81 11.08
CA THR A 129 -21.36 -6.31 9.89
C THR A 129 -21.84 -4.88 10.15
N ALA A 130 -22.16 -4.14 9.09
CA ALA A 130 -22.84 -2.85 9.20
C ALA A 130 -24.05 -2.90 10.14
N LYS A 131 -24.86 -3.96 10.02
CA LYS A 131 -26.08 -4.15 10.81
C LYS A 131 -25.76 -4.37 12.29
N SER A 132 -24.82 -5.26 12.61
CA SER A 132 -24.45 -5.53 14.01
C SER A 132 -23.77 -4.32 14.65
N TYR A 133 -22.94 -3.58 13.91
CA TYR A 133 -22.30 -2.37 14.40
C TYR A 133 -23.34 -1.28 14.70
N ARG A 134 -24.24 -0.97 13.75
CA ARG A 134 -25.30 0.04 13.97
C ARG A 134 -26.24 -0.35 15.12
N LYS A 135 -26.58 -1.64 15.22
CA LYS A 135 -27.38 -2.16 16.35
C LYS A 135 -26.66 -1.88 17.67
N TRP A 136 -25.38 -2.23 17.77
CA TRP A 136 -24.58 -1.96 18.96
C TRP A 136 -24.55 -0.48 19.32
N VAL A 137 -24.31 0.43 18.37
CA VAL A 137 -24.30 1.88 18.63
C VAL A 137 -25.65 2.36 19.19
N ASN A 138 -26.76 1.85 18.67
CA ASN A 138 -28.10 2.24 19.15
C ASN A 138 -28.38 1.74 20.58
N GLU A 139 -27.83 0.58 20.97
CA GLU A 139 -27.96 -0.03 22.30
C GLU A 139 -27.07 0.64 23.38
N LEU A 140 -26.30 1.68 23.03
CA LEU A 140 -25.48 2.44 23.98
C LEU A 140 -26.34 3.48 24.72
N ASP A 141 -27.00 3.10 25.81
CA ASP A 141 -27.90 4.01 26.55
C ASP A 141 -27.17 5.14 27.31
N GLU A 142 -25.90 4.93 27.67
CA GLU A 142 -25.09 5.87 28.47
C GLU A 142 -24.37 6.95 27.63
N VAL A 143 -24.70 7.07 26.34
CA VAL A 143 -23.95 7.90 25.39
C VAL A 143 -24.84 9.00 24.79
N GLU A 144 -24.36 10.24 24.82
CA GLU A 144 -25.04 11.37 24.20
C GLU A 144 -25.31 11.16 22.70
N GLU A 145 -26.42 11.74 22.21
CA GLU A 145 -26.82 11.62 20.81
C GLU A 145 -25.76 12.17 19.84
N SER A 146 -25.03 13.21 20.25
CA SER A 146 -23.92 13.80 19.48
C SER A 146 -22.79 12.78 19.23
N ILE A 147 -22.49 11.94 20.22
CA ILE A 147 -21.48 10.90 20.15
C ILE A 147 -22.00 9.70 19.36
N LYS A 148 -23.27 9.30 19.54
CA LYS A 148 -23.92 8.28 18.71
C LYS A 148 -23.88 8.65 17.22
N TYR A 149 -24.14 9.92 16.88
CA TYR A 149 -24.03 10.40 15.51
C TYR A 149 -22.63 10.20 14.93
N ARG A 150 -21.59 10.56 15.68
CA ARG A 150 -20.19 10.34 15.28
C ARG A 150 -19.87 8.85 15.10
N LEU A 151 -20.37 7.99 15.97
CA LEU A 151 -20.20 6.54 15.87
C LEU A 151 -20.92 5.96 14.65
N LEU A 152 -22.13 6.42 14.33
CA LEU A 152 -22.91 6.00 13.17
C LEU A 152 -22.35 6.52 11.84
N ALA A 153 -21.57 7.59 11.86
CA ALA A 153 -20.85 8.12 10.69
C ALA A 153 -19.62 7.27 10.31
N LEU A 154 -19.11 6.43 11.22
CA LEU A 154 -18.01 5.51 10.92
C LEU A 154 -18.49 4.39 9.99
N SER A 155 -17.71 4.16 8.94
CA SER A 155 -17.75 2.95 8.12
C SER A 155 -16.34 2.61 7.64
N PRO A 156 -16.08 1.38 7.19
CA PRO A 156 -14.81 1.02 6.57
C PRO A 156 -14.40 1.94 5.41
N GLN A 157 -15.37 2.54 4.72
CA GLN A 157 -15.15 3.44 3.59
C GLN A 157 -14.90 4.90 4.00
N THR A 158 -15.30 5.31 5.21
CA THR A 158 -15.14 6.69 5.69
C THR A 158 -14.01 6.82 6.72
N TYR A 159 -13.60 5.72 7.36
CA TYR A 159 -12.50 5.68 8.31
C TYR A 159 -11.13 5.66 7.60
N LEU A 160 -10.85 6.72 6.83
CA LEU A 160 -9.63 6.87 6.03
C LEU A 160 -8.57 7.79 6.67
N GLY A 161 -8.92 8.44 7.78
CA GLY A 161 -8.05 9.43 8.43
C GLY A 161 -7.71 10.58 7.47
N LEU A 162 -6.42 10.92 7.37
CA LEU A 162 -5.91 11.97 6.49
C LEU A 162 -5.43 11.44 5.12
N ALA A 163 -5.79 10.21 4.74
CA ALA A 163 -5.23 9.56 3.55
C ALA A 163 -5.44 10.39 2.27
N GLU A 164 -6.65 10.90 2.06
CA GLU A 164 -6.99 11.74 0.90
C GLU A 164 -6.24 13.08 0.93
N GLU A 165 -6.21 13.76 2.08
CA GLU A 165 -5.51 15.03 2.24
C GLU A 165 -4.01 14.90 1.96
N ILE A 166 -3.37 13.84 2.49
CA ILE A 166 -1.95 13.59 2.26
C ILE A 166 -1.68 13.32 0.78
N ALA A 167 -2.52 12.50 0.13
CA ALA A 167 -2.38 12.22 -1.30
C ALA A 167 -2.53 13.48 -2.16
N GLU A 168 -3.56 14.29 -1.91
CA GLU A 168 -3.77 15.55 -2.61
C GLU A 168 -2.63 16.54 -2.41
N ARG A 169 -2.09 16.61 -1.18
CA ARG A 169 -0.98 17.52 -0.86
C ARG A 169 0.27 17.20 -1.67
N VAL A 170 0.57 15.91 -1.87
CA VAL A 170 1.70 15.48 -2.71
C VAL A 170 1.47 15.90 -4.15
N LEU A 171 0.28 15.63 -4.71
CA LEU A 171 -0.06 16.01 -6.09
C LEU A 171 0.04 17.52 -6.32
N LYS A 172 -0.51 18.33 -5.40
CA LYS A 172 -0.45 19.81 -5.48
C LYS A 172 0.96 20.37 -5.32
N SER A 173 1.87 19.64 -4.66
CA SER A 173 3.26 20.09 -4.47
C SER A 173 4.13 19.90 -5.71
N GLU A 174 3.76 18.99 -6.61
CA GLU A 174 4.47 18.75 -7.87
C GLU A 174 4.03 19.71 -9.00
N GLU A 175 2.90 20.41 -8.84
CA GLU A 175 2.40 21.41 -9.80
C GLU A 175 3.04 22.80 -9.65
N LYS A 176 3.87 23.02 -8.62
CA LYS A 176 4.57 24.29 -8.35
C LYS A 176 6.05 24.23 -8.71
#